data_AF-A0A1S9GYM7-F1
#
_entry.id   AF-A0A1S9GYM7-F1
#
_cell.length_a   1.000
_cell.length_b   1.000
_cell.length_c   1.000
_cell.angle_alpha   90.00
_cell.angle_beta   90.00
_cell.angle_gamma   90.00
#
_symmetry.space_group_name_H-M   'P 1'
#
loop_
_entity.id
_entity.type
_entity.pdbx_description
1 polymer ?
#
loop_
_entity_poly.entity_id
_entity_poly.type
_entity_poly.pdbx_seq_one_letter_code
_entity_poly.pdbx_strand_id
1 'polypeptide(L)'
;MCNDPDVAPEIPDNQLLVSRRDAMIASVAVVAASHFADSARAQSGPRQAALPVSADQALIIRTSVNGQTVELTVDARTSLLDLLRERLALTGAKKGCDHGQCGACTVHIDGRRVASCLTLAAKVDGREVLTIEGLAEGDTLHPMQQAFIDHDALQCGYCTPGQIMAAVACVAEGNATSRERIREYMSGNICRCGAYVGIVAAIEDAAAKMGRG
;
A
#
# COMPACT_ATOMS: atom_id res chain seq x y z
N MET A 1 -42.19 -52.83 18.15
CA MET A 1 -40.95 -52.36 18.80
C MET A 1 -41.01 -50.84 18.76
N CYS A 2 -41.61 -50.27 19.80
CA CYS A 2 -41.65 -48.83 20.04
C CYS A 2 -40.27 -48.43 20.56
N ASN A 3 -39.67 -47.38 20.00
CA ASN A 3 -38.50 -46.75 20.61
C ASN A 3 -38.95 -45.46 21.29
N ASP A 4 -38.70 -45.40 22.59
CA ASP A 4 -38.89 -44.25 23.46
C ASP A 4 -38.11 -43.03 22.96
N PRO A 5 -38.68 -41.81 23.05
CA PRO A 5 -37.90 -40.59 23.16
C PRO A 5 -37.39 -40.43 24.61
N ASP A 6 -36.38 -39.58 24.80
CA ASP A 6 -35.78 -39.20 26.08
C ASP A 6 -34.77 -40.17 26.71
N VAL A 7 -33.47 -39.88 26.52
CA VAL A 7 -32.55 -39.44 27.59
C VAL A 7 -31.35 -38.75 26.91
N ALA A 8 -31.27 -37.42 27.00
CA ALA A 8 -30.01 -36.70 26.74
C ALA A 8 -29.12 -36.81 28.00
N PRO A 9 -27.80 -37.05 27.87
CA PRO A 9 -26.92 -37.10 29.02
C PRO A 9 -26.76 -35.70 29.64
N GLU A 10 -27.01 -35.58 30.95
CA GLU A 10 -26.71 -34.39 31.73
C GLU A 10 -25.19 -34.11 31.70
N ILE A 11 -24.81 -32.97 31.11
CA ILE A 11 -23.45 -32.44 31.18
C ILE A 11 -23.36 -31.65 32.49
N PRO A 12 -22.42 -31.95 33.40
CA PRO A 12 -22.28 -31.18 34.63
C PRO A 12 -21.92 -29.72 34.32
N ASP A 13 -22.70 -28.81 34.90
CA ASP A 13 -22.51 -27.37 34.79
C ASP A 13 -21.25 -26.95 35.58
N ASN A 14 -20.08 -27.04 34.93
CA ASN A 14 -18.84 -26.52 35.49
C ASN A 14 -18.82 -25.01 35.34
N GLN A 15 -19.49 -24.30 36.25
CA GLN A 15 -19.46 -22.85 36.37
C GLN A 15 -18.11 -22.36 36.89
N LEU A 16 -17.08 -22.42 36.03
CA LEU A 16 -15.94 -21.51 36.13
C LEU A 16 -16.41 -20.14 35.61
N LEU A 17 -17.04 -19.38 36.51
CA LEU A 17 -17.40 -17.97 36.31
C LEU A 17 -16.13 -17.11 36.32
N VAL A 18 -15.35 -17.19 35.24
CA VAL A 18 -14.28 -16.24 34.96
C VAL A 18 -14.70 -15.50 33.70
N SER A 19 -15.13 -14.26 33.84
CA SER A 19 -15.42 -13.42 32.68
C SER A 19 -14.11 -13.04 31.97
N ARG A 20 -14.18 -12.66 30.69
CA ARG A 20 -13.03 -12.14 29.95
C ARG A 20 -12.34 -10.96 30.66
N ARG A 21 -13.11 -10.21 31.46
CA ARG A 21 -12.63 -9.10 32.29
C ARG A 21 -11.85 -9.60 33.51
N ASP A 22 -12.32 -10.67 34.15
CA ASP A 22 -11.65 -11.28 35.31
C ASP A 22 -10.31 -11.92 34.90
N ALA A 23 -10.24 -12.53 33.72
CA ALA A 23 -8.99 -13.05 33.16
C ALA A 23 -7.96 -11.94 32.87
N MET A 24 -8.41 -10.78 32.36
CA MET A 24 -7.53 -9.62 32.14
C MET A 24 -7.06 -8.97 33.45
N ILE A 25 -7.90 -8.93 34.49
CA ILE A 25 -7.52 -8.37 35.80
C ILE A 25 -6.54 -9.31 36.52
N ALA A 26 -6.75 -10.62 36.45
CA ALA A 26 -5.88 -11.62 37.08
C ALA A 26 -4.48 -11.72 36.44
N SER A 27 -4.30 -11.25 35.20
CA SER A 27 -3.02 -11.30 34.48
C SER A 27 -2.07 -10.13 34.77
N VAL A 28 -2.46 -9.15 35.60
CA VAL A 28 -1.64 -7.95 35.87
C VAL A 28 -0.59 -8.15 36.98
N ALA A 29 -0.59 -9.28 37.70
CA ALA A 29 0.19 -9.40 38.95
C ALA A 29 1.52 -10.18 38.92
N VAL A 30 2.03 -10.70 37.78
CA VAL A 30 3.28 -11.52 37.79
C VAL A 30 4.31 -11.18 36.68
N VAL A 31 4.37 -9.96 36.15
CA VAL A 31 5.51 -9.55 35.29
C VAL A 31 6.03 -8.16 35.65
N ALA A 32 6.16 -7.89 36.94
CA ALA A 32 6.92 -6.74 37.44
C ALA A 32 8.17 -7.27 38.13
N ALA A 33 9.29 -7.43 37.38
CA ALA A 33 10.67 -7.20 37.86
C ALA A 33 11.84 -7.83 37.04
N SER A 34 11.69 -8.36 35.81
CA SER A 34 12.87 -9.02 35.18
C SER A 34 13.01 -9.03 33.65
N HIS A 35 12.49 -8.04 32.90
CA HIS A 35 12.87 -7.88 31.48
C HIS A 35 13.09 -6.42 31.01
N PHE A 36 13.55 -5.54 31.91
CA PHE A 36 14.08 -4.22 31.51
C PHE A 36 15.61 -4.27 31.39
N ALA A 37 16.13 -5.01 30.41
CA ALA A 37 17.49 -4.81 29.88
C ALA A 37 17.75 -5.79 28.72
N ASP A 38 17.01 -5.64 27.62
CA ASP A 38 17.68 -5.77 26.33
C ASP A 38 17.06 -4.75 25.41
N SER A 39 17.64 -3.55 25.45
CA SER A 39 17.34 -2.53 24.45
C SER A 39 17.58 -3.18 23.11
N ALA A 40 16.51 -3.36 22.33
CA ALA A 40 16.61 -3.83 20.96
C ALA A 40 17.63 -2.95 20.24
N ARG A 41 18.87 -3.43 20.13
CA ARG A 41 19.81 -2.93 19.14
C ARG A 41 19.19 -3.32 17.81
N ALA A 42 18.33 -2.44 17.29
CA ALA A 42 18.14 -2.36 15.85
C ALA A 42 19.55 -2.31 15.29
N GLN A 43 19.98 -3.39 14.66
CA GLN A 43 21.24 -3.40 13.94
C GLN A 43 21.05 -2.38 12.83
N SER A 44 21.50 -1.16 13.07
CA SER A 44 21.89 -0.23 12.02
C SER A 44 23.07 -0.90 11.32
N GLY A 45 22.77 -1.90 10.49
CA GLY A 45 23.71 -2.40 9.52
C GLY A 45 24.23 -1.20 8.73
N PRO A 46 25.50 -1.22 8.31
CA PRO A 46 26.05 -0.11 7.55
C PRO A 46 25.08 0.23 6.42
N ARG A 47 24.57 1.46 6.43
CA ARG A 47 23.82 2.02 5.30
C ARG A 47 24.76 1.85 4.11
N GLN A 48 24.48 0.88 3.24
CA GLN A 48 25.30 0.69 2.06
C GLN A 48 25.35 2.05 1.37
N ALA A 49 26.55 2.63 1.31
CA ALA A 49 26.75 3.86 0.57
C ALA A 49 26.28 3.55 -0.85
N ALA A 50 25.37 4.38 -1.36
CA ALA A 50 24.99 4.30 -2.77
C ALA A 50 26.30 4.27 -3.56
N LEU A 51 26.44 3.28 -4.45
CA LEU A 51 27.60 3.20 -5.32
C LEU A 51 27.75 4.56 -5.99
N PRO A 52 28.97 5.14 -6.02
CA PRO A 52 29.17 6.42 -6.65
C PRO A 52 28.67 6.34 -8.09
N VAL A 53 27.88 7.33 -8.51
CA VAL A 53 27.51 7.51 -9.91
C VAL A 53 28.83 7.53 -10.68
N SER A 54 29.06 6.54 -11.53
CA SER A 54 30.22 6.61 -12.42
C SER A 54 30.04 7.88 -13.24
N ALA A 55 31.00 8.80 -13.18
CA ALA A 55 30.90 10.10 -13.84
C ALA A 55 30.56 9.97 -15.34
N ASP A 56 30.92 8.84 -15.97
CA ASP A 56 30.64 8.52 -17.36
C ASP A 56 29.17 8.17 -17.67
N GLN A 57 28.29 8.04 -16.67
CA GLN A 57 26.89 7.62 -16.85
C GLN A 57 25.86 8.56 -16.18
N ALA A 58 26.28 9.78 -15.86
CA ALA A 58 25.40 10.80 -15.32
C ALA A 58 24.56 11.45 -16.44
N LEU A 59 23.25 11.54 -16.22
CA LEU A 59 22.29 12.22 -17.10
C LEU A 59 21.63 13.35 -16.32
N ILE A 60 21.42 14.49 -16.97
CA ILE A 60 20.56 15.56 -16.45
C ILE A 60 19.16 15.31 -17.01
N ILE A 61 18.16 15.27 -16.13
CA ILE A 61 16.76 15.19 -16.51
C ILE A 61 15.98 16.34 -15.88
N ARG A 62 14.94 16.80 -16.56
CA ARG A 62 13.99 17.81 -16.07
C ARG A 62 12.58 17.26 -16.20
N THR A 63 11.87 17.08 -15.09
CA THR A 63 10.55 16.44 -15.06
C THR A 63 9.60 17.19 -14.13
N SER A 64 8.29 17.12 -14.39
CA SER A 64 7.28 17.59 -13.43
C SER A 64 6.88 16.44 -12.53
N VAL A 65 7.02 16.60 -11.21
CA VAL A 65 6.60 15.61 -10.21
C VAL A 65 5.56 16.25 -9.31
N ASN A 66 4.33 15.72 -9.30
CA ASN A 66 3.21 16.26 -8.54
C ASN A 66 3.00 17.77 -8.79
N GLY A 67 3.09 18.20 -10.05
CA GLY A 67 2.98 19.61 -10.46
C GLY A 67 4.22 20.48 -10.22
N GLN A 68 5.27 19.96 -9.58
CA GLN A 68 6.51 20.69 -9.34
C GLN A 68 7.60 20.30 -10.34
N THR A 69 8.14 21.28 -11.06
CA THR A 69 9.29 21.03 -11.96
C THR A 69 10.57 20.83 -11.15
N VAL A 70 11.25 19.72 -11.39
CA VAL A 70 12.54 19.37 -10.78
C VAL A 70 13.58 19.09 -11.86
N GLU A 71 14.83 19.45 -11.59
CA GLU A 71 15.99 19.16 -12.44
C GLU A 71 17.03 18.40 -11.62
N LEU A 72 17.48 17.26 -12.12
CA LEU A 72 18.24 16.29 -11.33
C LEU A 72 19.34 15.65 -12.19
N THR A 73 20.53 15.48 -11.61
CA THR A 73 21.57 14.61 -12.16
C THR A 73 21.40 13.19 -11.61
N VAL A 74 21.20 12.22 -12.50
CA VAL A 74 20.88 10.82 -12.19
C VAL A 74 21.87 9.87 -12.86
N ASP A 75 22.16 8.72 -12.22
CA ASP A 75 22.82 7.60 -12.90
C ASP A 75 21.86 6.98 -13.92
N ALA A 76 22.33 6.65 -15.12
CA ALA A 76 21.50 6.08 -16.19
C ALA A 76 20.73 4.80 -15.79
N ARG A 77 21.19 4.06 -14.77
CA ARG A 77 20.55 2.83 -14.25
C ARG A 77 19.50 3.11 -13.19
N THR A 78 19.37 4.35 -12.72
CA THR A 78 18.43 4.72 -11.66
C THR A 78 17.01 4.43 -12.12
N SER A 79 16.29 3.60 -11.36
CA SER A 79 14.85 3.40 -11.57
C SER A 79 14.09 4.67 -11.18
N LEU A 80 12.91 4.89 -11.78
CA LEU A 80 12.00 5.95 -11.38
C LEU A 80 11.59 5.78 -9.92
N LEU A 81 11.43 4.54 -9.46
CA LEU A 81 11.16 4.24 -8.05
C LEU A 81 12.25 4.79 -7.13
N ASP A 82 13.52 4.53 -7.43
CA ASP A 82 14.64 4.96 -6.60
C ASP A 82 14.86 6.48 -6.69
N LEU A 83 14.62 7.08 -7.86
CA LEU A 83 14.60 8.53 -8.01
C LEU A 83 13.59 9.17 -7.05
N LEU A 84 12.32 8.73 -7.12
CA LEU A 84 11.24 9.26 -6.31
C LEU A 84 11.53 9.10 -4.82
N ARG A 85 11.91 7.90 -4.38
CA ARG A 85 12.07 7.58 -2.97
C ARG A 85 13.34 8.15 -2.36
N GLU A 86 14.47 7.95 -3.02
CA GLU A 86 15.79 8.14 -2.41
C GLU A 86 16.39 9.51 -2.75
N ARG A 87 15.98 10.12 -3.87
CA ARG A 87 16.46 11.46 -4.27
C ARG A 87 15.44 12.55 -3.99
N LEU A 88 14.15 12.28 -4.18
CA LEU A 88 13.08 13.24 -3.95
C LEU A 88 12.32 13.04 -2.62
N ALA A 89 12.67 12.01 -1.84
CA ALA A 89 12.03 11.68 -0.57
C ALA A 89 10.50 11.43 -0.64
N LEU A 90 9.97 11.16 -1.85
CA LEU A 90 8.58 10.74 -2.08
C LEU A 90 8.47 9.24 -1.85
N THR A 91 8.31 8.87 -0.58
CA THR A 91 8.38 7.47 -0.14
C THR A 91 7.07 6.70 -0.29
N GLY A 92 6.00 7.34 -0.80
CA GLY A 92 4.69 6.74 -1.01
C GLY A 92 4.72 5.54 -1.95
N ALA A 93 5.41 5.66 -3.09
CA ALA A 93 5.70 4.50 -3.94
C ALA A 93 6.62 3.50 -3.21
N LYS A 94 6.26 2.22 -3.20
CA LYS A 94 6.94 1.20 -2.40
C LYS A 94 7.75 0.21 -3.24
N LYS A 95 8.93 -0.16 -2.73
CA LYS A 95 9.77 -1.24 -3.26
C LYS A 95 9.38 -2.57 -2.61
N GLY A 96 8.31 -3.19 -3.10
CA GLY A 96 7.87 -4.50 -2.60
C GLY A 96 8.66 -5.68 -3.17
N CYS A 97 8.94 -5.66 -4.49
CA CYS A 97 9.62 -6.77 -5.17
C CYS A 97 10.75 -6.34 -6.11
N ASP A 98 10.83 -5.06 -6.50
CA ASP A 98 11.78 -4.49 -7.47
C ASP A 98 11.86 -5.13 -8.87
N HIS A 99 10.98 -6.09 -9.17
CA HIS A 99 10.95 -6.84 -10.43
C HIS A 99 9.56 -6.84 -11.11
N GLY A 100 8.71 -5.85 -10.82
CA GLY A 100 7.41 -5.66 -11.48
C GLY A 100 6.29 -6.65 -11.12
N GLN A 101 6.46 -7.45 -10.07
CA GLN A 101 5.52 -8.51 -9.69
C GLN A 101 4.38 -8.05 -8.78
N CYS A 102 4.58 -7.03 -7.94
CA CYS A 102 3.64 -6.69 -6.87
C CYS A 102 2.78 -5.44 -7.08
N GLY A 103 3.16 -4.54 -7.99
CA GLY A 103 2.46 -3.26 -8.22
C GLY A 103 2.54 -2.24 -7.08
N ALA A 104 3.25 -2.50 -5.97
CA ALA A 104 3.35 -1.54 -4.85
C ALA A 104 4.09 -0.23 -5.24
N CYS A 105 4.80 -0.24 -6.37
CA CYS A 105 5.51 0.89 -6.94
C CYS A 105 4.72 1.66 -8.01
N THR A 106 3.41 1.40 -8.17
CA THR A 106 2.60 2.06 -9.20
C THR A 106 2.58 3.58 -9.00
N VAL A 107 2.91 4.29 -10.08
CA VAL A 107 2.80 5.76 -10.24
C VAL A 107 2.21 6.02 -11.63
N HIS A 108 1.85 7.27 -11.94
CA HIS A 108 1.44 7.64 -13.29
C HIS A 108 2.54 8.43 -14.00
N ILE A 109 2.67 8.20 -15.31
CA ILE A 109 3.43 9.07 -16.21
C ILE A 109 2.50 9.53 -17.32
N ASP A 110 2.31 10.83 -17.45
CA ASP A 110 1.34 11.46 -18.36
C ASP A 110 -0.06 10.79 -18.27
N GLY A 111 -0.55 10.64 -17.04
CA GLY A 111 -1.85 10.01 -16.74
C GLY A 111 -1.91 8.48 -16.87
N ARG A 112 -0.86 7.81 -17.36
CA ARG A 112 -0.84 6.34 -17.50
C ARG A 112 -0.11 5.66 -16.36
N ARG A 113 -0.72 4.64 -15.75
CA ARG A 113 -0.05 3.87 -14.69
C ARG A 113 1.14 3.05 -15.22
N VAL A 114 2.22 3.01 -14.45
CA VAL A 114 3.42 2.21 -14.72
C VAL A 114 3.98 1.56 -13.47
N ALA A 115 4.75 0.48 -13.62
CA ALA A 115 5.63 -0.01 -12.58
C ALA A 115 6.92 0.82 -12.56
N SER A 116 7.08 1.68 -11.55
CA SER A 116 8.24 2.59 -11.50
C SER A 116 9.57 1.87 -11.25
N CYS A 117 9.57 0.67 -10.66
CA CYS A 117 10.78 -0.14 -10.50
C CYS A 117 11.35 -0.66 -11.84
N LEU A 118 10.50 -0.81 -12.86
CA LEU A 118 10.90 -1.24 -14.21
C LEU A 118 10.99 -0.09 -15.21
N THR A 119 10.89 1.15 -14.73
CA THR A 119 11.01 2.36 -15.54
C THR A 119 12.28 3.09 -15.16
N LEU A 120 13.16 3.39 -16.11
CA LEU A 120 14.35 4.20 -15.83
C LEU A 120 13.96 5.68 -15.61
N ALA A 121 14.64 6.35 -14.69
CA ALA A 121 14.52 7.78 -14.45
C ALA A 121 14.75 8.60 -15.74
N ALA A 122 15.68 8.17 -16.59
CA ALA A 122 15.93 8.81 -17.88
C ALA A 122 14.69 8.89 -18.80
N LYS A 123 13.69 8.01 -18.61
CA LYS A 123 12.47 7.98 -19.44
C LYS A 123 11.42 9.02 -19.06
N VAL A 124 11.62 9.77 -17.98
CA VAL A 124 10.67 10.81 -17.53
C VAL A 124 11.15 12.23 -17.81
N ASP A 125 12.28 12.39 -18.50
CA ASP A 125 12.73 13.70 -18.98
C ASP A 125 11.66 14.36 -19.85
N GLY A 126 11.30 15.60 -19.52
CA GLY A 126 10.23 16.37 -20.13
C GLY A 126 8.80 15.89 -19.85
N ARG A 127 8.59 14.92 -18.96
CA ARG A 127 7.28 14.29 -18.71
C ARG A 127 6.74 14.60 -17.32
N GLU A 128 5.45 14.32 -17.14
CA GLU A 128 4.76 14.48 -15.86
C GLU A 128 4.68 13.16 -15.11
N VAL A 129 5.07 13.16 -13.84
CA VAL A 129 4.95 12.04 -12.91
C VAL A 129 4.01 12.43 -11.78
N LEU A 130 2.99 11.60 -11.54
CA LEU A 130 2.08 11.74 -10.42
C LEU A 130 2.25 10.55 -9.48
N THR A 131 2.44 10.83 -8.19
CA THR A 131 2.54 9.83 -7.11
C THR A 131 1.35 9.94 -6.16
N ILE A 132 1.27 9.04 -5.17
CA ILE A 132 0.20 9.03 -4.17
C ILE A 132 0.14 10.35 -3.37
N GLU A 133 1.29 10.98 -3.14
CA GLU A 133 1.43 12.26 -2.44
C GLU A 133 0.80 13.42 -3.22
N GLY A 134 0.71 13.32 -4.55
CA GLY A 134 0.15 14.35 -5.40
C GLY A 134 -1.36 14.23 -5.64
N LEU A 135 -2.05 13.22 -5.08
CA LEU A 135 -3.49 13.05 -5.28
C LEU A 135 -4.35 13.99 -4.42
N ALA A 136 -3.89 14.34 -3.22
CA ALA A 136 -4.65 15.19 -2.31
C ALA A 136 -4.40 16.68 -2.59
N GLU A 137 -5.43 17.50 -2.38
CA GLU A 137 -5.34 18.95 -2.47
C GLU A 137 -5.35 19.55 -1.05
N GLY A 138 -4.15 19.78 -0.50
CA GLY A 138 -4.00 20.19 0.90
C GLY A 138 -4.56 19.13 1.85
N ASP A 139 -5.53 19.50 2.67
CA ASP A 139 -6.22 18.59 3.60
C ASP A 139 -7.39 17.83 2.96
N THR A 140 -7.68 18.10 1.68
CA THR A 140 -8.79 17.45 0.96
C THR A 140 -8.30 16.19 0.28
N LEU A 141 -8.79 15.03 0.76
CA LEU A 141 -8.48 13.74 0.16
C LEU A 141 -9.12 13.60 -1.22
N HIS A 142 -8.40 12.94 -2.12
CA HIS A 142 -8.96 12.48 -3.38
C HIS A 142 -10.13 11.51 -3.12
N PRO A 143 -11.22 11.49 -3.93
CA PRO A 143 -12.35 10.59 -3.70
C PRO A 143 -11.98 9.11 -3.55
N MET A 144 -10.96 8.66 -4.29
CA MET A 144 -10.40 7.31 -4.15
C MET A 144 -9.70 7.07 -2.80
N GLN A 145 -8.97 8.05 -2.27
CA GLN A 145 -8.34 7.92 -0.96
C GLN A 145 -9.41 7.83 0.14
N GLN A 146 -10.45 8.67 0.06
CA GLN A 146 -11.57 8.63 1.01
C GLN A 146 -12.32 7.28 0.94
N ALA A 147 -12.63 6.79 -0.26
CA ALA A 147 -13.30 5.50 -0.41
C ALA A 147 -12.46 4.33 0.14
N PHE A 148 -11.13 4.39 0.04
CA PHE A 148 -10.28 3.37 0.65
C PHE A 148 -10.41 3.33 2.19
N ILE A 149 -10.63 4.49 2.82
CA ILE A 149 -10.89 4.60 4.26
C ILE A 149 -12.30 4.07 4.57
N ASP A 150 -13.30 4.53 3.85
CA ASP A 150 -14.72 4.22 4.10
C ASP A 150 -15.03 2.72 3.97
N HIS A 151 -14.30 2.01 3.10
CA HIS A 151 -14.52 0.59 2.80
C HIS A 151 -13.46 -0.35 3.39
N ASP A 152 -12.65 0.13 4.34
CA ASP A 152 -11.56 -0.64 4.99
C ASP A 152 -10.66 -1.35 3.96
N ALA A 153 -10.33 -0.65 2.88
CA ALA A 153 -9.59 -1.18 1.73
C ALA A 153 -8.07 -1.25 1.96
N LEU A 154 -7.63 -1.27 3.22
CA LEU A 154 -6.24 -1.40 3.62
C LEU A 154 -6.12 -2.11 4.97
N GLN A 155 -4.93 -2.64 5.25
CA GLN A 155 -4.57 -3.14 6.58
C GLN A 155 -3.17 -2.63 6.94
N CYS A 156 -2.11 -3.35 6.55
CA CYS A 156 -0.72 -2.92 6.81
C CYS A 156 -0.32 -1.62 6.08
N GLY A 157 -1.14 -1.15 5.13
CA GLY A 157 -0.91 0.07 4.38
C GLY A 157 0.16 -0.02 3.29
N TYR A 158 0.96 -1.09 3.23
CA TYR A 158 2.13 -1.14 2.35
C TYR A 158 1.77 -1.11 0.85
N CYS A 159 0.78 -1.90 0.43
CA CYS A 159 0.33 -1.90 -0.97
C CYS A 159 -0.58 -0.71 -1.31
N THR A 160 -1.11 -0.01 -0.30
CA THR A 160 -2.18 0.98 -0.45
C THR A 160 -1.86 2.11 -1.42
N PRO A 161 -0.65 2.71 -1.42
CA PRO A 161 -0.28 3.69 -2.44
C PRO A 161 -0.40 3.17 -3.87
N GLY A 162 0.16 2.00 -4.15
CA GLY A 162 0.09 1.39 -5.47
C GLY A 162 -1.34 1.00 -5.86
N GLN A 163 -2.13 0.49 -4.90
CA GLN A 163 -3.54 0.19 -5.11
C GLN A 163 -4.35 1.43 -5.47
N ILE A 164 -4.19 2.54 -4.75
CA ILE A 164 -4.91 3.78 -5.02
C ILE A 164 -4.50 4.34 -6.40
N MET A 165 -3.21 4.38 -6.71
CA MET A 165 -2.75 4.86 -8.02
C MET A 165 -3.29 3.99 -9.17
N ALA A 166 -3.29 2.66 -9.02
CA ALA A 166 -3.88 1.77 -10.02
C ALA A 166 -5.42 1.93 -10.11
N ALA A 167 -6.10 2.13 -8.99
CA ALA A 167 -7.54 2.35 -8.93
C ALA A 167 -7.97 3.64 -9.64
N VAL A 168 -7.22 4.74 -9.45
CA VAL A 168 -7.47 5.99 -10.17
C VAL A 168 -7.38 5.77 -11.69
N ALA A 169 -6.35 5.06 -12.17
CA ALA A 169 -6.23 4.71 -13.59
C ALA A 169 -7.35 3.76 -14.06
N CYS A 170 -7.80 2.83 -13.20
CA CYS A 170 -8.92 1.93 -13.49
C CYS A 170 -10.19 2.73 -13.85
N VAL A 171 -10.51 3.74 -13.05
CA VAL A 171 -11.67 4.61 -13.29
C VAL A 171 -11.45 5.50 -14.51
N ALA A 172 -10.31 6.20 -14.57
CA ALA A 172 -10.01 7.14 -15.66
C ALA A 172 -9.98 6.47 -17.06
N GLU A 173 -9.53 5.22 -17.13
CA GLU A 173 -9.48 4.44 -18.38
C GLU A 173 -10.80 3.69 -18.67
N GLY A 174 -11.86 3.92 -17.89
CA GLY A 174 -13.18 3.32 -18.13
C GLY A 174 -13.30 1.83 -17.80
N ASN A 175 -12.46 1.32 -16.89
CA ASN A 175 -12.45 -0.09 -16.48
C ASN A 175 -13.30 -0.38 -15.23
N ALA A 176 -13.82 0.65 -14.56
CA ALA A 176 -14.71 0.51 -13.41
C ALA A 176 -16.17 0.22 -13.82
N THR A 177 -16.39 -0.76 -14.71
CA THR A 177 -17.71 -1.09 -15.28
C THR A 177 -18.38 -2.29 -14.61
N SER A 178 -17.61 -3.17 -13.99
CA SER A 178 -18.09 -4.29 -13.18
C SER A 178 -17.01 -4.73 -12.19
N ARG A 179 -17.40 -5.47 -11.14
CA ARG A 179 -16.45 -6.04 -10.17
C ARG A 179 -15.43 -6.96 -10.83
N GLU A 180 -15.84 -7.75 -11.81
CA GLU A 180 -14.97 -8.64 -12.57
C GLU A 180 -13.93 -7.84 -13.36
N ARG A 181 -14.35 -6.75 -14.03
CA ARG A 181 -13.43 -5.91 -14.79
C ARG A 181 -12.46 -5.17 -13.87
N ILE A 182 -12.94 -4.67 -12.73
CA ILE A 182 -12.10 -4.03 -11.70
C ILE A 182 -11.06 -5.02 -11.20
N ARG A 183 -11.45 -6.24 -10.80
CA ARG A 183 -10.51 -7.28 -10.34
C ARG A 183 -9.44 -7.58 -11.38
N GLU A 184 -9.83 -7.76 -12.64
CA GLU A 184 -8.90 -8.04 -13.73
C GLU A 184 -7.92 -6.87 -13.93
N TYR A 185 -8.42 -5.64 -13.97
CA TYR A 185 -7.58 -4.45 -14.13
C TYR A 185 -6.59 -4.29 -12.95
N MET A 186 -7.05 -4.59 -11.73
CA MET A 186 -6.27 -4.46 -10.49
C MET A 186 -5.37 -5.66 -10.20
N SER A 187 -5.39 -6.71 -11.04
CA SER A 187 -4.64 -7.96 -10.82
C SER A 187 -3.12 -7.77 -10.72
N GLY A 188 -2.59 -6.67 -11.29
CA GLY A 188 -1.19 -6.28 -11.18
C GLY A 188 -0.76 -5.67 -9.83
N ASN A 189 -1.70 -5.45 -8.90
CA ASN A 189 -1.45 -4.85 -7.60
C ASN A 189 -1.78 -5.86 -6.48
N ILE A 190 -0.75 -6.50 -5.94
CA ILE A 190 -0.88 -7.57 -4.95
C ILE A 190 -1.05 -7.01 -3.54
N CYS A 191 -2.03 -7.54 -2.82
CA CYS A 191 -2.28 -7.30 -1.40
C CYS A 191 -2.15 -8.60 -0.60
N ARG A 192 -1.07 -8.75 0.19
CA ARG A 192 -0.87 -9.96 1.01
C ARG A 192 -1.81 -10.04 2.21
N CYS A 193 -2.28 -8.91 2.72
CA CYS A 193 -3.30 -8.81 3.76
C CYS A 193 -4.68 -9.29 3.29
N GLY A 194 -4.92 -9.36 1.98
CA GLY A 194 -6.19 -9.85 1.43
C GLY A 194 -7.33 -8.84 1.46
N ALA A 195 -7.06 -7.53 1.49
CA ALA A 195 -8.07 -6.47 1.51
C ALA A 195 -8.86 -6.28 0.20
N TYR A 196 -8.80 -7.24 -0.75
CA TYR A 196 -9.33 -7.10 -2.10
C TYR A 196 -10.84 -6.82 -2.16
N VAL A 197 -11.63 -7.36 -1.22
CA VAL A 197 -13.09 -7.11 -1.19
C VAL A 197 -13.38 -5.63 -0.93
N GLY A 198 -12.69 -5.03 0.05
CA GLY A 198 -12.76 -3.60 0.36
C GLY A 198 -12.20 -2.73 -0.76
N ILE A 199 -11.08 -3.15 -1.37
CA ILE A 199 -10.48 -2.44 -2.52
C ILE A 199 -11.47 -2.35 -3.69
N VAL A 200 -12.14 -3.44 -4.06
CA VAL A 200 -13.13 -3.40 -5.16
C VAL A 200 -14.32 -2.51 -4.78
N ALA A 201 -14.82 -2.60 -3.54
CA ALA A 201 -15.93 -1.76 -3.08
C ALA A 201 -15.57 -0.26 -3.08
N ALA A 202 -14.36 0.09 -2.63
CA ALA A 202 -13.83 1.45 -2.68
C ALA A 202 -13.76 2.00 -4.11
N ILE A 203 -13.33 1.18 -5.07
CA ILE A 203 -13.25 1.59 -6.49
C ILE A 203 -14.65 1.87 -7.06
N GLU A 204 -15.63 1.01 -6.78
CA GLU A 204 -17.02 1.22 -7.23
C GLU A 204 -17.62 2.51 -6.67
N ASP A 205 -17.42 2.77 -5.39
CA ASP A 205 -17.90 3.97 -4.72
C ASP A 205 -17.20 5.24 -5.25
N ALA A 206 -15.87 5.21 -5.36
CA ALA A 206 -15.11 6.33 -5.89
C ALA A 206 -15.43 6.62 -7.37
N ALA A 207 -15.69 5.59 -8.19
CA ALA A 207 -16.05 5.77 -9.59
C ALA A 207 -17.33 6.59 -9.78
N ALA A 208 -18.29 6.48 -8.87
CA ALA A 208 -19.50 7.30 -8.88
C ALA A 208 -19.22 8.78 -8.56
N LYS A 209 -18.17 9.05 -7.77
CA LYS A 209 -17.81 10.40 -7.27
C LYS A 209 -16.81 11.13 -8.18
N MET A 210 -15.93 10.40 -8.87
CA MET A 210 -14.88 10.97 -9.72
C MET A 210 -15.40 11.58 -11.03
N GLY A 211 -16.67 11.36 -11.39
CA GLY A 211 -17.24 11.77 -12.67
C GLY A 211 -16.68 10.94 -13.83
N ARG A 212 -17.49 10.65 -14.84
CA ARG A 212 -16.95 10.14 -16.10
C ARG A 212 -16.33 11.34 -16.82
N GLY A 213 -15.00 11.33 -16.98
CA GLY A 213 -14.33 12.24 -17.91
C GLY A 213 -14.92 12.16 -19.32
#